data_AF-A0A3D9Z454-F1
#
_entry.id   AF-A0A3D9Z454-F1
#
_cell.length_a   1.000
_cell.length_b   1.000
_cell.length_c   1.000
_cell.angle_alpha   90.00
_cell.angle_beta   90.00
_cell.angle_gamma   90.00
#
_symmetry.space_group_name_H-M   'P 1'
#
loop_
_entity.id
_entity.type
_entity.pdbx_description
1 polymer ?
#
loop_
_entity_poly.entity_id
_entity_poly.type
_entity_poly.pdbx_seq_one_letter_code
_entity_poly.pdbx_strand_id
1 'polypeptide(L)'
;MIFKALEFFTRRSPGARTPATDRQIASEALAICAVDFWPAFSLSGGFWNFVLTESFGQFRVVDEAADADIVLASVFPHEKAQFPEKTIAIIWENIRPNYEFYRFSISSDFDAYQGRNCRVPNWYEELVWNESFRGPKAAFAGAMHGHGHEERVEIERLLAPGEAEPVVRSKFCCLVTSYREPYRALAVEALSQIGPVDIFGNVAGAPLLQSKYEALRDYRFNLCFENSIFPGYYTEKALQAWAAGCIPLYFSDPYFSADFNPKAIINRIDFRELAEFVEAVRRVNDSPDLMAQFHREPLLTSRPNLDSVTAFLRGAAKAITGRDIGG
;
A
#
# COMPACT_ATOMS: atom_id res chain seq x y z
N MET A 1 60.52 0.86 -19.69
CA MET A 1 61.15 0.37 -18.45
C MET A 1 61.05 1.53 -17.46
N ILE A 2 60.14 1.55 -16.50
CA ILE A 2 60.21 0.86 -15.21
C ILE A 2 58.77 0.62 -14.69
N PHE A 3 58.60 -0.49 -13.96
CA PHE A 3 57.35 -1.13 -13.55
C PHE A 3 56.69 -0.50 -12.30
N LYS A 4 55.34 -0.46 -12.35
CA LYS A 4 54.31 -0.72 -11.30
C LYS A 4 54.63 -0.44 -9.81
N ALA A 5 53.87 0.48 -9.22
CA ALA A 5 53.45 0.43 -7.81
C ALA A 5 52.03 -0.14 -7.73
N LEU A 6 51.86 -1.26 -7.01
CA LEU A 6 50.58 -1.84 -6.65
C LEU A 6 50.54 -1.90 -5.12
N GLU A 7 49.82 -0.97 -4.49
CA GLU A 7 49.53 -1.05 -3.05
C GLU A 7 48.45 -2.11 -2.81
N PHE A 8 48.79 -3.10 -1.99
CA PHE A 8 47.87 -4.09 -1.45
C PHE A 8 46.99 -3.43 -0.38
N PHE A 9 45.75 -3.08 -0.72
CA PHE A 9 44.70 -2.94 0.28
C PHE A 9 44.21 -4.34 0.68
N THR A 10 44.59 -4.79 1.86
CA THR A 10 43.98 -5.96 2.52
C THR A 10 42.53 -5.62 2.85
N ARG A 11 41.59 -6.09 2.01
CA ARG A 11 40.18 -6.18 2.38
C ARG A 11 40.09 -7.09 3.61
N ARG A 12 39.77 -6.52 4.78
CA ARG A 12 39.27 -7.31 5.91
C ARG A 12 37.97 -7.98 5.45
N SER A 13 37.98 -9.30 5.37
CA SER A 13 36.76 -10.09 5.22
C SER A 13 35.80 -9.74 6.36
N PRO A 14 34.47 -9.64 6.12
CA PRO A 14 33.52 -9.60 7.22
C PRO A 14 33.71 -10.88 8.04
N GLY A 15 33.93 -10.75 9.34
CA GLY A 15 34.17 -11.89 10.23
C GLY A 15 33.03 -12.90 10.12
N ALA A 16 33.38 -14.17 9.89
CA ALA A 16 32.41 -15.25 9.88
C ALA A 16 31.74 -15.34 11.26
N ARG A 17 30.40 -15.29 11.29
CA ARG A 17 29.61 -15.42 12.51
C ARG A 17 29.77 -16.83 13.08
N THR A 18 29.92 -16.94 14.41
CA THR A 18 30.03 -18.25 15.07
C THR A 18 28.66 -18.74 15.56
N PRO A 19 28.43 -20.06 15.68
CA PRO A 19 27.18 -20.63 16.18
C PRO A 19 26.78 -20.17 17.59
N ALA A 20 27.77 -19.76 18.42
CA ALA A 20 27.53 -19.20 19.75
C ALA A 20 26.98 -17.77 19.69
N THR A 21 27.54 -16.92 18.81
CA THR A 21 26.98 -15.58 18.51
C THR A 21 25.59 -15.67 17.88
N ASP A 22 25.33 -16.61 16.99
CA ASP A 22 24.00 -16.79 16.39
C ASP A 22 22.96 -17.25 17.41
N ARG A 23 23.34 -18.10 18.39
CA ARG A 23 22.47 -18.49 19.51
C ARG A 23 22.19 -17.34 20.49
N GLN A 24 23.17 -16.47 20.74
CA GLN A 24 23.00 -15.33 21.63
C GLN A 24 22.10 -14.25 20.99
N ILE A 25 22.32 -13.95 19.70
CA ILE A 25 21.45 -13.06 18.91
C ILE A 25 20.02 -13.61 18.84
N ALA A 26 19.85 -14.92 18.68
CA ALA A 26 18.52 -15.55 18.67
C ALA A 26 17.77 -15.44 20.01
N SER A 27 18.49 -15.35 21.14
CA SER A 27 17.88 -15.18 22.47
C SER A 27 17.49 -13.73 22.80
N GLU A 28 18.09 -12.75 22.12
CA GLU A 28 17.81 -11.32 22.31
C GLU A 28 16.76 -10.77 21.32
N ALA A 29 16.49 -11.49 20.23
CA ALA A 29 15.50 -11.13 19.22
C ALA A 29 14.07 -11.04 19.80
N LEU A 30 13.33 -10.01 19.37
CA LEU A 30 11.92 -9.81 19.71
C LEU A 30 11.08 -11.03 19.32
N ALA A 31 10.22 -11.49 20.21
CA ALA A 31 9.11 -12.38 19.88
C ALA A 31 7.90 -11.55 19.44
N ILE A 32 7.38 -11.79 18.25
CA ILE A 32 6.21 -11.08 17.70
C ILE A 32 5.13 -12.10 17.35
N CYS A 33 3.91 -11.84 17.84
CA CYS A 33 2.71 -12.58 17.46
C CYS A 33 1.83 -11.69 16.58
N ALA A 34 1.14 -12.28 15.61
CA ALA A 34 0.11 -11.61 14.83
C ALA A 34 -1.25 -12.24 15.12
N VAL A 35 -2.22 -11.42 15.51
CA VAL A 35 -3.57 -11.88 15.86
C VAL A 35 -4.63 -11.19 15.00
N ASP A 36 -5.71 -11.91 14.79
CA ASP A 36 -6.94 -11.44 14.16
C ASP A 36 -6.81 -10.90 12.74
N PHE A 37 -5.78 -11.32 12.01
CA PHE A 37 -5.66 -11.09 10.57
C PHE A 37 -6.42 -12.17 9.77
N TRP A 38 -6.56 -11.95 8.46
CA TRP A 38 -7.14 -12.94 7.57
C TRP A 38 -6.29 -14.24 7.56
N PRO A 39 -6.88 -15.41 7.26
CA PRO A 39 -6.19 -16.71 7.41
C PRO A 39 -4.88 -16.88 6.64
N ALA A 40 -4.65 -16.09 5.59
CA ALA A 40 -3.44 -16.13 4.78
C ALA A 40 -2.38 -15.09 5.19
N PHE A 41 -2.63 -14.31 6.24
CA PHE A 41 -1.63 -13.39 6.77
C PHE A 41 -0.48 -14.17 7.40
N SER A 42 0.75 -13.70 7.18
CA SER A 42 1.94 -14.30 7.77
C SER A 42 2.99 -13.24 8.04
N LEU A 43 3.71 -13.39 9.15
CA LEU A 43 4.93 -12.64 9.44
C LEU A 43 6.20 -13.34 8.95
N SER A 44 6.10 -14.44 8.19
CA SER A 44 7.24 -15.06 7.50
C SER A 44 7.60 -14.39 6.17
N GLY A 45 6.76 -13.49 5.67
CA GLY A 45 6.95 -12.74 4.43
C GLY A 45 5.91 -11.62 4.28
N GLY A 46 5.90 -10.94 3.13
CA GLY A 46 4.97 -9.82 2.88
C GLY A 46 5.38 -8.51 3.54
N PHE A 47 4.53 -7.48 3.39
CA PHE A 47 4.89 -6.10 3.71
C PHE A 47 5.21 -5.87 5.17
N TRP A 48 4.42 -6.42 6.10
CA TRP A 48 4.67 -6.22 7.52
C TRP A 48 5.90 -6.98 8.00
N ASN A 49 6.20 -8.17 7.47
CA ASN A 49 7.50 -8.81 7.72
C ASN A 49 8.66 -7.91 7.26
N PHE A 50 8.56 -7.33 6.06
CA PHE A 50 9.58 -6.44 5.53
C PHE A 50 9.78 -5.21 6.43
N VAL A 51 8.72 -4.48 6.76
CA VAL A 51 8.78 -3.28 7.62
C VAL A 51 9.33 -3.61 9.01
N LEU A 52 8.92 -4.73 9.63
CA LEU A 52 9.45 -5.16 10.92
C LEU A 52 10.92 -5.54 10.84
N THR A 53 11.35 -6.18 9.75
CA THR A 53 12.75 -6.54 9.52
C THR A 53 13.62 -5.29 9.37
N GLU A 54 13.18 -4.29 8.60
CA GLU A 54 13.86 -2.99 8.50
C GLU A 54 13.90 -2.25 9.85
N SER A 55 12.88 -2.45 10.68
CA SER A 55 12.77 -1.79 11.99
C SER A 55 13.63 -2.47 13.06
N PHE A 56 13.61 -3.79 13.14
CA PHE A 56 14.14 -4.55 14.29
C PHE A 56 15.30 -5.49 13.93
N GLY A 57 15.59 -5.70 12.64
CA GLY A 57 16.43 -6.79 12.19
C GLY A 57 15.73 -8.14 12.31
N GLN A 58 16.45 -9.18 12.73
CA GLN A 58 15.86 -10.50 12.94
C GLN A 58 14.92 -10.51 14.16
N PHE A 59 13.71 -11.04 13.97
CA PHE A 59 12.73 -11.28 15.03
C PHE A 59 12.21 -12.73 14.95
N ARG A 60 11.66 -13.22 16.06
CA ARG A 60 11.03 -14.54 16.15
C ARG A 60 9.51 -14.37 16.02
N VAL A 61 8.88 -15.17 15.18
CA VAL A 61 7.41 -15.27 15.14
C VAL A 61 6.99 -16.31 16.19
N VAL A 62 6.01 -15.96 17.02
CA VAL A 62 5.40 -16.87 18.01
C VAL A 62 3.89 -16.94 17.79
N ASP A 63 3.30 -18.09 18.08
CA ASP A 63 1.88 -18.36 17.78
C ASP A 63 0.94 -17.74 18.83
N GLU A 64 1.38 -17.69 20.09
CA GLU A 64 0.56 -17.21 21.21
C GLU A 64 0.93 -15.78 21.60
N ALA A 65 -0.10 -14.93 21.73
CA ALA A 65 0.08 -13.53 22.16
C ALA A 65 0.71 -13.43 23.55
N ALA A 66 0.50 -14.43 24.41
CA ALA A 66 1.11 -14.50 25.75
C ALA A 66 2.64 -14.58 25.69
N ASP A 67 3.19 -15.29 24.71
CA ASP A 67 4.63 -15.54 24.55
C ASP A 67 5.35 -14.41 23.77
N ALA A 68 4.60 -13.46 23.23
CA ALA A 68 5.13 -12.36 22.44
C ALA A 68 5.60 -11.18 23.30
N ASP A 69 6.68 -10.54 22.86
CA ASP A 69 7.10 -9.22 23.34
C ASP A 69 6.19 -8.12 22.78
N ILE A 70 5.79 -8.25 21.51
CA ILE A 70 4.90 -7.34 20.80
C ILE A 70 3.81 -8.15 20.10
N VAL A 71 2.57 -7.69 20.20
CA VAL A 71 1.44 -8.24 19.45
C VAL A 71 1.09 -7.28 18.33
N LEU A 72 1.12 -7.75 17.08
CA LEU A 72 0.46 -7.07 15.97
C LEU A 72 -0.98 -7.56 15.90
N ALA A 73 -1.93 -6.64 15.84
CA ALA A 73 -3.34 -6.98 15.72
C ALA A 73 -3.97 -6.28 14.53
N SER A 74 -4.93 -6.92 13.88
CA SER A 74 -5.85 -6.23 12.98
C SER A 74 -6.90 -5.43 13.80
N VAL A 75 -7.79 -4.70 13.13
CA VAL A 75 -8.92 -4.01 13.78
C VAL A 75 -10.14 -4.89 13.99
N PHE A 76 -10.15 -6.10 13.43
CA PHE A 76 -11.22 -7.07 13.60
C PHE A 76 -10.76 -8.14 14.56
N PRO A 77 -11.63 -8.69 15.43
CA PRO A 77 -12.90 -8.10 15.83
C PRO A 77 -12.68 -6.72 16.48
N HIS A 78 -13.69 -5.83 16.42
CA HIS A 78 -13.62 -4.49 17.02
C HIS A 78 -13.71 -4.54 18.55
N GLU A 79 -12.74 -5.19 19.18
CA GLU A 79 -12.69 -5.44 20.61
C GLU A 79 -11.30 -5.17 21.18
N LYS A 80 -11.26 -5.13 22.52
CA LYS A 80 -10.03 -4.89 23.26
C LYS A 80 -9.09 -6.10 23.11
N ALA A 81 -7.84 -5.84 22.72
CA ALA A 81 -6.84 -6.89 22.62
C ALA A 81 -6.62 -7.57 23.98
N GLN A 82 -6.18 -8.83 23.96
CA GLN A 82 -5.87 -9.59 25.18
C GLN A 82 -4.76 -8.92 26.02
N PHE A 83 -3.78 -8.30 25.35
CA PHE A 83 -2.63 -7.63 25.97
C PHE A 83 -2.43 -6.21 25.41
N PRO A 84 -3.36 -5.27 25.67
CA PRO A 84 -3.36 -3.94 25.04
C PRO A 84 -2.04 -3.19 25.21
N GLU A 85 -1.37 -3.36 26.35
CA GLU A 85 -0.11 -2.71 26.71
C GLU A 85 1.08 -3.08 25.82
N LYS A 86 1.01 -4.21 25.11
CA LYS A 86 2.03 -4.65 24.15
C LYS A 86 1.50 -4.82 22.72
N THR A 87 0.27 -4.36 22.45
CA THR A 87 -0.35 -4.44 21.13
C THR A 87 -0.11 -3.18 20.31
N ILE A 88 0.29 -3.37 19.05
CA ILE A 88 0.30 -2.37 17.98
C ILE A 88 -0.75 -2.77 16.94
N ALA A 89 -1.80 -1.97 16.77
CA ALA A 89 -2.83 -2.24 15.78
C ALA A 89 -2.42 -1.79 14.38
N ILE A 90 -2.67 -2.63 13.37
CA ILE A 90 -2.51 -2.29 11.95
C ILE A 90 -3.90 -1.97 11.37
N ILE A 91 -4.06 -0.73 10.90
CA ILE A 91 -5.38 -0.19 10.53
C ILE A 91 -5.34 0.38 9.11
N TRP A 92 -5.66 -0.49 8.14
CA TRP A 92 -5.86 -0.09 6.75
C TRP A 92 -7.31 0.00 6.33
N GLU A 93 -8.24 -0.35 7.20
CA GLU A 93 -9.66 -0.04 7.02
C GLU A 93 -9.96 1.41 7.40
N ASN A 94 -11.10 1.93 6.96
CA ASN A 94 -11.51 3.28 7.32
C ASN A 94 -12.09 3.33 8.76
N ILE A 95 -11.23 3.05 9.74
CA ILE A 95 -11.52 2.99 11.17
C ILE A 95 -10.44 3.75 11.93
N ARG A 96 -10.83 4.49 12.97
CA ARG A 96 -9.88 5.27 13.77
C ARG A 96 -9.33 4.47 14.94
N PRO A 97 -8.07 4.72 15.34
CA PRO A 97 -7.48 4.08 16.50
C PRO A 97 -8.32 4.22 17.77
N ASN A 98 -8.55 3.11 18.48
CA ASN A 98 -9.12 3.11 19.83
C ASN A 98 -8.05 2.63 20.83
N TYR A 99 -7.48 3.58 21.58
CA TYR A 99 -6.39 3.27 22.52
C TYR A 99 -6.84 2.67 23.86
N GLU A 100 -8.15 2.40 24.04
CA GLU A 100 -8.59 1.46 25.07
C GLU A 100 -8.29 0.01 24.69
N PHE A 101 -8.14 -0.26 23.38
CA PHE A 101 -8.00 -1.61 22.83
C PHE A 101 -6.54 -2.03 22.64
N TYR A 102 -5.65 -1.07 22.40
CA TYR A 102 -4.22 -1.30 22.15
C TYR A 102 -3.41 -0.05 22.46
N ARG A 103 -2.10 -0.21 22.64
CA ARG A 103 -1.21 0.88 23.05
C ARG A 103 -0.83 1.81 21.90
N PHE A 104 -0.56 1.23 20.74
CA PHE A 104 -0.08 1.93 19.56
C PHE A 104 -0.87 1.51 18.31
N SER A 105 -0.78 2.31 17.25
CA SER A 105 -1.36 1.99 15.96
C SER A 105 -0.44 2.38 14.81
N ILE A 106 -0.59 1.69 13.70
CA ILE A 106 -0.11 2.10 12.38
C ILE A 106 -1.34 2.17 11.49
N SER A 107 -1.65 3.34 10.96
CA SER A 107 -2.90 3.59 10.21
C SER A 107 -2.69 4.49 9.00
N SER A 108 -3.77 4.81 8.28
CA SER A 108 -3.70 5.76 7.15
C SER A 108 -3.94 7.22 7.58
N ASP A 109 -4.24 7.46 8.86
CA ASP A 109 -4.59 8.78 9.40
C ASP A 109 -3.41 9.75 9.37
N PHE A 110 -3.71 11.03 9.12
CA PHE A 110 -2.73 12.10 9.28
C PHE A 110 -2.41 12.42 10.76
N ASP A 111 -3.34 12.16 11.68
CA ASP A 111 -3.12 12.45 13.10
C ASP A 111 -2.14 11.44 13.72
N ALA A 112 -1.18 11.94 14.48
CA ALA A 112 -0.23 11.13 15.24
C ALA A 112 -0.81 10.62 16.56
N TYR A 113 -1.99 11.10 16.96
CA TYR A 113 -2.70 10.73 18.20
C TYR A 113 -1.80 10.81 19.45
N GLN A 114 -1.16 11.97 19.62
CA GLN A 114 -0.17 12.23 20.68
C GLN A 114 1.05 11.28 20.61
N GLY A 115 1.46 10.92 19.39
CA GLY A 115 2.60 10.04 19.15
C GLY A 115 2.30 8.54 19.31
N ARG A 116 1.02 8.16 19.39
CA ARG A 116 0.60 6.75 19.47
C ARG A 116 0.29 6.13 18.11
N ASN A 117 0.25 6.94 17.04
CA ASN A 117 0.02 6.50 15.67
C ASN A 117 1.20 6.85 14.76
N CYS A 118 1.52 5.94 13.83
CA CYS A 118 2.31 6.26 12.66
C CYS A 118 1.48 6.07 11.39
N ARG A 119 1.61 7.00 10.45
CA ARG A 119 0.93 6.91 9.16
C ARG A 119 1.68 5.99 8.21
N VAL A 120 1.02 4.92 7.77
CA VAL A 120 1.43 4.05 6.65
C VAL A 120 0.16 3.70 5.85
N PRO A 121 -0.14 4.42 4.77
CA PRO A 121 -1.33 4.16 3.97
C PRO A 121 -1.23 2.82 3.23
N ASN A 122 -2.37 2.22 2.90
CA ASN A 122 -2.41 0.87 2.35
C ASN A 122 -1.64 0.72 1.03
N TRP A 123 -1.59 1.77 0.19
CA TRP A 123 -0.87 1.71 -1.08
C TRP A 123 0.66 1.55 -0.94
N TYR A 124 1.24 1.70 0.25
CA TYR A 124 2.67 1.44 0.49
C TYR A 124 3.05 -0.03 0.22
N GLU A 125 2.11 -0.97 0.39
CA GLU A 125 2.35 -2.39 0.12
C GLU A 125 2.51 -2.69 -1.37
N GLU A 126 2.03 -1.81 -2.24
CA GLU A 126 2.09 -1.93 -3.71
C GLU A 126 3.45 -1.51 -4.28
N LEU A 127 4.37 -1.02 -3.44
CA LEU A 127 5.65 -0.47 -3.88
C LEU A 127 6.79 -1.47 -3.80
N VAL A 128 7.67 -1.44 -4.79
CA VAL A 128 8.99 -2.05 -4.68
C VAL A 128 9.89 -1.14 -3.85
N TRP A 129 10.10 -1.52 -2.59
CA TRP A 129 10.97 -0.81 -1.66
C TRP A 129 12.45 -1.13 -1.89
N ASN A 130 12.76 -2.37 -2.26
CA ASN A 130 14.08 -2.81 -2.69
C ASN A 130 13.97 -4.12 -3.50
N GLU A 131 15.10 -4.62 -4.02
CA GLU A 131 15.17 -5.85 -4.80
C GLU A 131 14.58 -7.08 -4.08
N SER A 132 14.73 -7.16 -2.75
CA SER A 132 14.20 -8.28 -1.97
C SER A 132 12.68 -8.22 -1.75
N PHE A 133 12.07 -7.07 -2.03
CA PHE A 133 10.62 -6.83 -1.89
C PHE A 133 9.94 -6.61 -3.25
N ARG A 134 10.45 -7.28 -4.29
CA ARG A 134 9.81 -7.41 -5.60
C ARG A 134 8.78 -8.55 -5.63
N GLY A 135 7.99 -8.61 -6.69
CA GLY A 135 7.02 -9.68 -6.91
C GLY A 135 5.60 -9.30 -6.49
N PRO A 136 4.62 -10.16 -6.80
CA PRO A 136 3.23 -9.89 -6.51
C PRO A 136 2.90 -10.08 -5.02
N LYS A 137 1.82 -9.44 -4.56
CA LYS A 137 1.35 -9.56 -3.16
C LYS A 137 0.92 -11.00 -2.81
N ALA A 138 0.31 -11.71 -3.77
CA ALA A 138 -0.29 -13.02 -3.56
C ALA A 138 0.66 -14.22 -3.70
N ALA A 139 1.97 -14.02 -3.94
CA ALA A 139 2.92 -15.14 -4.07
C ALA A 139 2.98 -16.08 -2.84
N PHE A 140 2.44 -15.66 -1.69
CA PHE A 140 2.47 -16.41 -0.43
C PHE A 140 1.16 -17.08 -0.02
N ALA A 141 0.08 -16.95 -0.80
CA ALA A 141 -1.21 -17.54 -0.44
C ALA A 141 -1.83 -18.23 -1.66
N GLY A 142 -1.84 -19.56 -1.65
CA GLY A 142 -2.58 -20.41 -2.59
C GLY A 142 -4.10 -20.27 -2.47
N ALA A 143 -4.59 -19.04 -2.39
CA ALA A 143 -5.94 -18.71 -2.06
C ALA A 143 -6.61 -18.14 -3.32
N MET A 144 -7.79 -18.66 -3.66
CA MET A 144 -8.64 -18.24 -4.80
C MET A 144 -9.24 -16.83 -4.58
N HIS A 145 -8.42 -15.84 -4.23
CA HIS A 145 -8.86 -14.46 -4.00
C HIS A 145 -8.53 -13.61 -5.21
N GLY A 146 -9.43 -12.67 -5.55
CA GLY A 146 -9.28 -11.78 -6.71
C GLY A 146 -8.34 -10.60 -6.49
N HIS A 147 -7.36 -10.71 -5.57
CA HIS A 147 -6.48 -9.61 -5.17
C HIS A 147 -5.03 -10.09 -5.08
N GLY A 148 -4.08 -9.21 -5.41
CA GLY A 148 -2.66 -9.43 -5.19
C GLY A 148 -1.95 -10.17 -6.31
N HIS A 149 -2.60 -10.32 -7.46
CA HIS A 149 -1.98 -10.80 -8.71
C HIS A 149 -1.13 -9.72 -9.38
N GLU A 150 -1.23 -8.49 -8.89
CA GLU A 150 -0.47 -7.34 -9.36
C GLU A 150 0.98 -7.42 -8.88
N GLU A 151 1.91 -7.22 -9.81
CA GLU A 151 3.29 -6.94 -9.47
C GLU A 151 3.37 -5.62 -8.70
N ARG A 152 4.27 -5.56 -7.71
CA ARG A 152 4.60 -4.28 -7.08
C ARG A 152 5.20 -3.32 -8.09
N VAL A 153 4.97 -2.03 -7.89
CA VAL A 153 5.36 -0.97 -8.81
C VAL A 153 6.65 -0.30 -8.32
N GLU A 154 7.59 -0.10 -9.24
CA GLU A 154 8.80 0.69 -8.96
C GLU A 154 8.44 2.11 -8.54
N ILE A 155 9.01 2.58 -7.42
CA ILE A 155 8.85 3.97 -6.98
C ILE A 155 9.31 4.94 -8.08
N GLU A 156 10.40 4.61 -8.79
CA GLU A 156 10.89 5.44 -9.91
C GLU A 156 9.86 5.61 -11.02
N ARG A 157 9.09 4.55 -11.33
CA ARG A 157 8.05 4.62 -12.35
C ARG A 157 6.94 5.59 -11.94
N LEU A 158 6.58 5.61 -10.67
CA LEU A 158 5.52 6.48 -10.14
C LEU A 158 5.93 7.95 -10.05
N LEU A 159 7.24 8.22 -9.94
CA LEU A 159 7.83 9.57 -9.89
C LEU A 159 8.19 10.11 -11.27
N ALA A 160 8.39 9.23 -12.25
CA ALA A 160 8.71 9.61 -13.61
C ALA A 160 7.46 10.12 -14.35
N PRO A 161 7.59 11.17 -15.19
CA PRO A 161 6.57 11.48 -16.18
C PRO A 161 6.26 10.24 -17.02
N GLY A 162 4.99 10.01 -17.34
CA GLY A 162 4.65 8.90 -18.24
C GLY A 162 5.14 9.14 -19.67
N GLU A 163 5.12 8.08 -20.47
CA GLU A 163 5.67 8.11 -21.83
C GLU A 163 4.97 9.13 -22.73
N ALA A 164 5.75 9.75 -23.63
CA ALA A 164 5.28 10.86 -24.47
C ALA A 164 4.21 10.42 -25.49
N GLU A 165 4.26 9.16 -25.93
CA GLU A 165 3.36 8.59 -26.93
C GLU A 165 2.19 7.86 -26.23
N PRO A 166 0.96 8.35 -26.36
CA PRO A 166 -0.19 7.70 -25.73
C PRO A 166 -0.44 6.34 -26.37
N VAL A 167 -0.44 5.28 -25.55
CA VAL A 167 -0.95 3.96 -25.96
C VAL A 167 -2.41 4.13 -26.39
N VAL A 168 -2.73 3.71 -27.62
CA VAL A 168 -4.11 3.79 -28.12
C VAL A 168 -4.97 2.81 -27.33
N ARG A 169 -5.89 3.34 -26.53
CA ARG A 169 -6.86 2.57 -25.73
C ARG A 169 -8.25 2.63 -26.34
N SER A 170 -8.81 1.45 -26.62
CA SER A 170 -10.06 1.29 -27.36
C SER A 170 -11.30 1.29 -26.47
N LYS A 171 -11.17 0.91 -25.20
CA LYS A 171 -12.30 0.84 -24.25
C LYS A 171 -12.41 2.10 -23.41
N PHE A 172 -13.64 2.49 -23.08
CA PHE A 172 -13.92 3.72 -22.34
C PHE A 172 -13.53 3.59 -20.86
N CYS A 173 -14.31 2.87 -20.06
CA CYS A 173 -14.14 2.86 -18.62
C CYS A 173 -14.38 1.46 -18.06
N CYS A 174 -13.77 1.17 -16.91
CA CYS A 174 -14.01 -0.04 -16.15
C CYS A 174 -14.12 0.24 -14.65
N LEU A 175 -14.78 -0.67 -13.93
CA LEU A 175 -14.86 -0.71 -12.48
C LEU A 175 -14.47 -2.11 -12.01
N VAL A 176 -13.56 -2.23 -11.04
CA VAL A 176 -13.26 -3.50 -10.36
C VAL A 176 -13.76 -3.40 -8.92
N THR A 177 -14.78 -4.18 -8.56
CA THR A 177 -15.38 -4.10 -7.22
C THR A 177 -15.94 -5.44 -6.72
N SER A 178 -15.77 -5.70 -5.43
CA SER A 178 -16.28 -6.91 -4.77
C SER A 178 -17.64 -6.71 -4.10
N TYR A 179 -18.08 -5.46 -3.92
CA TYR A 179 -19.37 -5.14 -3.31
C TYR A 179 -20.01 -3.92 -3.98
N ARG A 180 -21.33 -3.75 -3.77
CA ARG A 180 -22.12 -2.67 -4.36
C ARG A 180 -22.09 -1.45 -3.45
N GLU A 181 -21.28 -0.47 -3.79
CA GLU A 181 -21.24 0.84 -3.11
C GLU A 181 -22.13 1.84 -3.89
N PRO A 182 -23.04 2.58 -3.24
CA PRO A 182 -23.99 3.47 -3.92
C PRO A 182 -23.37 4.54 -4.83
N TYR A 183 -22.32 5.23 -4.41
CA TYR A 183 -21.70 6.29 -5.22
C TYR A 183 -21.03 5.71 -6.48
N ARG A 184 -20.44 4.52 -6.41
CA ARG A 184 -19.95 3.78 -7.59
C ARG A 184 -21.09 3.45 -8.54
N ALA A 185 -22.23 2.98 -8.03
CA ALA A 185 -23.37 2.63 -8.88
C ALA A 185 -23.91 3.86 -9.63
N LEU A 186 -24.06 4.99 -8.95
CA LEU A 186 -24.47 6.27 -9.55
C LEU A 186 -23.45 6.77 -10.58
N ALA A 187 -22.15 6.65 -10.27
CA ALA A 187 -21.10 7.04 -11.21
C ALA A 187 -21.09 6.13 -12.46
N VAL A 188 -21.28 4.82 -12.31
CA VAL A 188 -21.41 3.88 -13.44
C VAL A 188 -22.59 4.27 -14.32
N GLU A 189 -23.77 4.52 -13.74
CA GLU A 189 -24.96 4.92 -14.49
C GLU A 189 -24.72 6.22 -15.28
N ALA A 190 -24.16 7.23 -14.62
CA ALA A 190 -23.93 8.53 -15.25
C ALA A 190 -22.81 8.48 -16.31
N LEU A 191 -21.71 7.77 -16.07
CA LEU A 191 -20.62 7.58 -17.04
C LEU A 191 -21.05 6.75 -18.26
N SER A 192 -22.03 5.84 -18.09
CA SER A 192 -22.58 5.02 -19.19
C SER A 192 -23.27 5.84 -20.27
N GLN A 193 -23.56 7.13 -20.02
CA GLN A 193 -24.04 8.07 -21.02
C GLN A 193 -22.95 8.52 -22.01
N ILE A 194 -21.66 8.35 -21.68
CA ILE A 194 -20.52 8.67 -22.55
C ILE A 194 -20.10 7.44 -23.36
N GLY A 195 -20.03 6.27 -22.71
CA GLY A 195 -19.66 5.01 -23.33
C GLY A 195 -19.76 3.82 -22.37
N PRO A 196 -19.53 2.58 -22.83
CA PRO A 196 -19.66 1.39 -21.99
C PRO A 196 -18.72 1.39 -20.78
N VAL A 197 -19.26 1.03 -19.60
CA VAL A 197 -18.49 0.84 -18.36
C VAL A 197 -18.48 -0.65 -18.02
N ASP A 198 -17.36 -1.32 -18.26
CA ASP A 198 -17.21 -2.76 -17.98
C ASP A 198 -16.99 -2.98 -16.46
N ILE A 199 -17.68 -3.93 -15.84
CA ILE A 199 -17.58 -4.21 -14.40
C ILE A 199 -16.93 -5.57 -14.18
N PHE A 200 -15.91 -5.61 -13.32
CA PHE A 200 -15.19 -6.81 -12.88
C PHE A 200 -15.31 -7.01 -11.37
N GLY A 201 -14.95 -8.20 -10.90
CA GLY A 201 -14.99 -8.59 -9.48
C GLY A 201 -16.32 -9.22 -9.09
N ASN A 202 -16.50 -9.53 -7.80
CA ASN A 202 -17.63 -10.35 -7.33
C ASN A 202 -19.00 -9.79 -7.71
N VAL A 203 -19.13 -8.46 -7.91
CA VAL A 203 -20.37 -7.84 -8.39
C VAL A 203 -20.76 -8.28 -9.81
N ALA A 204 -19.77 -8.66 -10.63
CA ALA A 204 -19.96 -9.20 -11.97
C ALA A 204 -20.12 -10.74 -12.00
N GLY A 205 -20.18 -11.39 -10.83
CA GLY A 205 -20.46 -12.83 -10.70
C GLY A 205 -19.25 -13.72 -10.39
N ALA A 206 -18.02 -13.21 -10.53
CA ALA A 206 -16.80 -13.93 -10.16
C ALA A 206 -15.65 -12.97 -9.83
N PRO A 207 -14.70 -13.36 -8.95
CA PRO A 207 -13.50 -12.58 -8.70
C PRO A 207 -12.64 -12.46 -9.96
N LEU A 208 -11.88 -11.36 -10.08
CA LEU A 208 -10.87 -11.22 -11.12
C LEU A 208 -9.63 -12.04 -10.75
N LEU A 209 -9.43 -13.18 -11.41
CA LEU A 209 -8.34 -14.13 -11.10
C LEU A 209 -7.07 -13.90 -11.95
N GLN A 210 -6.83 -12.66 -12.36
CA GLN A 210 -5.66 -12.24 -13.14
C GLN A 210 -5.20 -10.86 -12.68
N SER A 211 -4.01 -10.44 -13.10
CA SER A 211 -3.50 -9.10 -12.82
C SER A 211 -4.44 -8.03 -13.36
N LYS A 212 -4.82 -7.06 -12.51
CA LYS A 212 -5.54 -5.86 -12.96
C LYS A 212 -4.76 -5.11 -14.04
N TYR A 213 -3.43 -5.10 -14.00
CA TYR A 213 -2.64 -4.38 -15.01
C TYR A 213 -2.88 -4.95 -16.42
N GLU A 214 -3.04 -6.27 -16.52
CA GLU A 214 -3.37 -6.92 -17.79
C GLU A 214 -4.84 -6.72 -18.15
N ALA A 215 -5.75 -6.90 -17.18
CA ALA A 215 -7.20 -6.79 -17.39
C ALA A 215 -7.62 -5.39 -17.85
N LEU A 216 -6.94 -4.36 -17.33
CA LEU A 216 -7.33 -2.96 -17.49
C LEU A 216 -6.55 -2.24 -18.59
N ARG A 217 -5.57 -2.89 -19.24
CA ARG A 217 -4.64 -2.25 -20.19
C ARG A 217 -5.30 -1.52 -21.37
N ASP A 218 -6.47 -1.97 -21.81
CA ASP A 218 -7.19 -1.44 -22.98
C ASP A 218 -8.18 -0.32 -22.62
N TYR A 219 -8.34 0.02 -21.34
CA TYR A 219 -9.28 1.05 -20.87
C TYR A 219 -8.63 2.41 -20.68
N ARG A 220 -9.30 3.45 -21.17
CA ARG A 220 -8.89 4.85 -20.96
C ARG A 220 -9.01 5.25 -19.49
N PHE A 221 -10.10 4.86 -18.84
CA PHE A 221 -10.42 5.23 -17.46
C PHE A 221 -10.65 4.00 -16.58
N ASN A 222 -10.30 4.15 -15.30
CA ASN A 222 -10.72 3.21 -14.27
C ASN A 222 -11.45 3.96 -13.14
N LEU A 223 -12.71 3.58 -12.91
CA LEU A 223 -13.50 4.06 -11.78
C LEU A 223 -13.00 3.39 -10.50
N CYS A 224 -12.22 4.16 -9.73
CA CYS A 224 -11.42 3.65 -8.63
C CYS A 224 -11.80 4.30 -7.29
N PHE A 225 -13.07 4.67 -7.11
CA PHE A 225 -13.61 5.31 -5.91
C PHE A 225 -13.26 4.53 -4.63
N GLU A 226 -12.95 5.24 -3.56
CA GLU A 226 -12.76 4.59 -2.26
C GLU A 226 -14.06 4.01 -1.71
N ASN A 227 -13.91 3.12 -0.74
CA ASN A 227 -15.05 2.46 -0.10
C ASN A 227 -15.89 3.43 0.75
N SER A 228 -15.22 4.46 1.26
CA SER A 228 -15.75 5.54 2.09
C SER A 228 -14.73 6.68 2.09
N ILE A 229 -15.11 7.85 2.58
CA ILE A 229 -14.26 9.05 2.53
C ILE A 229 -13.81 9.42 3.94
N PHE A 230 -12.49 9.54 4.12
CA PHE A 230 -11.90 10.11 5.32
C PHE A 230 -10.48 10.63 5.00
N PRO A 231 -10.06 11.80 5.52
CA PRO A 231 -8.72 12.33 5.33
C PRO A 231 -7.61 11.31 5.63
N GLY A 232 -6.89 10.92 4.57
CA GLY A 232 -5.78 9.98 4.64
C GLY A 232 -6.13 8.53 4.28
N TYR A 233 -7.42 8.16 4.18
CA TYR A 233 -7.87 6.84 3.75
C TYR A 233 -7.73 6.69 2.22
N TYR A 234 -6.50 6.45 1.79
CA TYR A 234 -6.15 6.21 0.39
C TYR A 234 -5.54 4.82 0.27
N THR A 235 -6.15 3.99 -0.57
CA THR A 235 -5.72 2.61 -0.75
C THR A 235 -5.01 2.41 -2.09
N GLU A 236 -4.77 1.17 -2.47
CA GLU A 236 -4.15 0.77 -3.72
C GLU A 236 -4.84 1.29 -4.99
N LYS A 237 -6.14 1.64 -4.93
CA LYS A 237 -7.02 1.78 -6.10
C LYS A 237 -6.51 2.79 -7.14
N ALA A 238 -6.15 4.00 -6.73
CA ALA A 238 -5.63 5.02 -7.65
C ALA A 238 -4.28 4.62 -8.24
N LEU A 239 -3.41 4.01 -7.42
CA LEU A 239 -2.10 3.50 -7.85
C LEU A 239 -2.25 2.39 -8.88
N GLN A 240 -3.11 1.41 -8.63
CA GLN A 240 -3.34 0.30 -9.55
C GLN A 240 -3.98 0.74 -10.87
N ALA A 241 -4.91 1.70 -10.83
CA ALA A 241 -5.48 2.34 -12.02
C ALA A 241 -4.38 2.98 -12.88
N TRP A 242 -3.54 3.81 -12.27
CA TRP A 242 -2.44 4.49 -12.95
C TRP A 242 -1.39 3.51 -13.47
N ALA A 243 -1.03 2.49 -12.68
CA ALA A 243 -0.05 1.47 -13.04
C ALA A 243 -0.52 0.57 -14.20
N ALA A 244 -1.83 0.35 -14.35
CA ALA A 244 -2.45 -0.27 -15.53
C ALA A 244 -2.48 0.65 -16.76
N GLY A 245 -2.13 1.93 -16.59
CA GLY A 245 -2.13 2.96 -17.62
C GLY A 245 -3.46 3.70 -17.77
N CYS A 246 -4.48 3.39 -16.98
CA CYS A 246 -5.74 4.14 -17.00
C CYS A 246 -5.55 5.53 -16.37
N ILE A 247 -6.38 6.49 -16.76
CA ILE A 247 -6.61 7.71 -15.97
C ILE A 247 -7.51 7.32 -14.78
N PRO A 248 -7.05 7.50 -13.52
CA PRO A 248 -7.86 7.20 -12.35
C PRO A 248 -9.04 8.18 -12.23
N LEU A 249 -10.25 7.61 -12.18
CA LEU A 249 -11.47 8.33 -11.81
C LEU A 249 -11.73 8.05 -10.33
N TYR A 250 -11.27 8.96 -9.47
CA TYR A 250 -11.17 8.74 -8.04
C TYR A 250 -12.31 9.39 -7.25
N PHE A 251 -12.52 8.94 -6.02
CA PHE A 251 -13.41 9.61 -5.07
C PHE A 251 -12.89 9.37 -3.66
N SER A 252 -12.35 10.43 -3.08
CA SER A 252 -11.80 10.47 -1.72
C SER A 252 -12.13 11.85 -1.12
N ASP A 253 -11.24 12.42 -0.31
CA ASP A 253 -11.34 13.77 0.25
C ASP A 253 -10.31 14.73 -0.39
N PRO A 254 -10.40 16.04 -0.11
CA PRO A 254 -9.52 17.06 -0.70
C PRO A 254 -8.02 16.91 -0.35
N TYR A 255 -7.65 16.17 0.69
CA TYR A 255 -6.25 16.00 1.11
C TYR A 255 -5.53 14.85 0.40
N PHE A 256 -6.15 14.21 -0.60
CA PHE A 256 -5.51 13.13 -1.37
C PHE A 256 -4.22 13.58 -2.08
N SER A 257 -4.10 14.89 -2.32
CA SER A 257 -2.92 15.52 -2.88
C SER A 257 -1.67 15.38 -1.99
N ALA A 258 -1.81 14.96 -0.73
CA ALA A 258 -0.70 14.62 0.14
C ALA A 258 0.04 13.36 -0.34
N ASP A 259 -0.65 12.45 -1.03
CA ASP A 259 -0.09 11.18 -1.50
C ASP A 259 0.02 11.14 -3.03
N PHE A 260 -0.98 11.65 -3.76
CA PHE A 260 -1.03 11.54 -5.21
C PHE A 260 -1.04 12.91 -5.91
N ASN A 261 -0.47 12.98 -7.11
CA ASN A 261 -0.48 14.17 -7.94
C ASN A 261 -1.92 14.46 -8.41
N PRO A 262 -2.55 15.59 -8.04
CA PRO A 262 -3.90 15.92 -8.47
C PRO A 262 -4.00 16.13 -9.99
N LYS A 263 -2.89 16.32 -10.71
CA LYS A 263 -2.88 16.42 -12.17
C LYS A 263 -2.93 15.06 -12.88
N ALA A 264 -2.66 13.97 -12.16
CA ALA A 264 -2.71 12.61 -12.71
C ALA A 264 -4.08 11.94 -12.52
N ILE A 265 -5.01 12.57 -11.79
CA ILE A 265 -6.26 11.97 -11.31
C ILE A 265 -7.44 12.93 -11.57
N ILE A 266 -8.59 12.39 -11.95
CA ILE A 266 -9.86 13.15 -11.94
C ILE A 266 -10.61 12.74 -10.66
N ASN A 267 -10.61 13.58 -9.63
CA ASN A 267 -11.27 13.27 -8.36
C ASN A 267 -12.69 13.84 -8.32
N ARG A 268 -13.68 13.01 -7.99
CA ARG A 268 -15.08 13.41 -7.87
C ARG A 268 -15.27 14.55 -6.87
N ILE A 269 -14.44 14.65 -5.83
CA ILE A 269 -14.57 15.70 -4.80
C ILE A 269 -14.31 17.12 -5.33
N ASP A 270 -13.64 17.26 -6.47
CA ASP A 270 -13.35 18.56 -7.10
C ASP A 270 -14.59 19.18 -7.77
N PHE A 271 -15.68 18.42 -7.86
CA PHE A 271 -16.92 18.82 -8.50
C PHE A 271 -18.04 18.90 -7.47
N ARG A 272 -18.95 19.85 -7.64
CA ARG A 272 -20.11 19.94 -6.75
C ARG A 272 -21.09 18.82 -7.10
N GLU A 273 -21.44 18.72 -8.36
CA GLU A 273 -22.46 17.78 -8.86
C GLU A 273 -21.83 16.61 -9.63
N LEU A 274 -22.50 15.44 -9.62
CA LEU A 274 -22.03 14.28 -10.38
C LEU A 274 -21.98 14.58 -11.89
N ALA A 275 -22.91 15.40 -12.39
CA ALA A 275 -22.95 15.81 -13.79
C ALA A 275 -21.69 16.60 -14.21
N GLU A 276 -21.14 17.43 -13.33
CA GLU A 276 -19.90 18.20 -13.60
C GLU A 276 -18.69 17.27 -13.67
N PHE A 277 -18.61 16.27 -12.79
CA PHE A 277 -17.59 15.23 -12.86
C PHE A 277 -17.67 14.43 -14.18
N VAL A 278 -18.87 13.99 -14.57
CA VAL A 278 -19.09 13.27 -15.83
C VAL A 278 -18.75 14.15 -17.03
N GLU A 279 -19.07 15.44 -16.99
CA GLU A 279 -18.68 16.41 -18.01
C GLU A 279 -17.17 16.54 -18.14
N ALA A 280 -16.44 16.60 -17.02
CA ALA A 280 -14.97 16.62 -17.05
C ALA A 280 -14.40 15.33 -17.68
N VAL A 281 -14.93 14.16 -17.32
CA VAL A 281 -14.52 12.89 -17.93
C VAL A 281 -14.78 12.87 -19.44
N ARG A 282 -15.94 13.38 -19.89
CA ARG A 282 -16.26 13.46 -21.34
C ARG A 282 -15.27 14.35 -22.07
N ARG A 283 -14.96 15.54 -21.53
CA ARG A 283 -14.00 16.46 -22.14
C ARG A 283 -12.62 15.82 -22.33
N VAL A 284 -12.17 15.06 -21.33
CA VAL A 284 -10.90 14.31 -21.43
C VAL A 284 -11.04 13.19 -22.47
N ASN A 285 -12.10 12.39 -22.43
CA ASN A 285 -12.33 11.30 -23.37
C ASN A 285 -12.35 11.74 -24.85
N ASP A 286 -12.90 12.91 -25.12
CA ASP A 286 -13.08 13.47 -26.46
C ASP A 286 -11.86 14.29 -26.93
N SER A 287 -10.83 14.43 -26.09
CA SER A 287 -9.61 15.19 -26.39
C SER A 287 -8.35 14.34 -26.24
N PRO A 288 -7.73 13.91 -27.36
CA PRO A 288 -6.44 13.23 -27.33
C PRO A 288 -5.35 14.02 -26.60
N ASP A 289 -5.38 15.35 -26.71
CA ASP A 289 -4.43 16.24 -26.06
C ASP A 289 -4.58 16.23 -24.54
N LEU A 290 -5.82 16.30 -24.02
CA LEU A 290 -6.07 16.21 -22.57
C LEU A 290 -5.72 14.82 -22.04
N MET A 291 -6.06 13.75 -22.76
CA MET A 291 -5.63 12.38 -22.43
C MET A 291 -4.11 12.28 -22.32
N ALA A 292 -3.38 12.81 -23.31
CA ALA A 292 -1.93 12.81 -23.31
C ALA A 292 -1.33 13.65 -22.17
N GLN A 293 -1.99 14.74 -21.75
CA GLN A 293 -1.57 15.52 -20.57
C GLN A 293 -1.63 14.67 -19.30
N PHE A 294 -2.76 14.00 -19.03
CA PHE A 294 -2.89 13.11 -17.86
C PHE A 294 -1.85 11.99 -17.88
N HIS A 295 -1.59 11.38 -19.04
CA HIS A 295 -0.60 10.30 -19.14
C HIS A 295 0.85 10.75 -18.92
N ARG A 296 1.17 12.04 -19.09
CA ARG A 296 2.51 12.57 -18.80
C ARG A 296 2.71 12.91 -17.32
N GLU A 297 1.63 13.02 -16.55
CA GLU A 297 1.73 13.37 -15.14
C GLU A 297 2.17 12.16 -14.30
N PRO A 298 3.25 12.28 -13.50
CA PRO A 298 3.63 11.23 -12.56
C PRO A 298 2.53 11.08 -11.50
N LEU A 299 2.32 9.85 -11.01
CA LEU A 299 1.35 9.63 -9.93
C LEU A 299 1.82 10.26 -8.62
N LEU A 300 3.12 10.19 -8.32
CA LEU A 300 3.70 10.70 -7.08
C LEU A 300 4.52 11.97 -7.36
N THR A 301 4.40 12.96 -6.48
CA THR A 301 5.21 14.20 -6.52
C THR A 301 6.38 14.17 -5.53
N SER A 302 6.36 13.22 -4.58
CA SER A 302 7.40 13.03 -3.58
C SER A 302 7.69 11.55 -3.38
N ARG A 303 8.96 11.21 -3.12
CA ARG A 303 9.37 9.83 -2.83
C ARG A 303 8.84 9.39 -1.46
N PRO A 304 8.05 8.30 -1.37
CA PRO A 304 7.69 7.71 -0.09
C PRO A 304 8.91 7.04 0.55
N ASN A 305 8.94 6.99 1.88
CA ASN A 305 9.99 6.34 2.67
C ASN A 305 9.39 5.62 3.88
N LEU A 306 10.19 4.76 4.50
CA LEU A 306 9.83 4.00 5.71
C LEU A 306 10.51 4.53 6.98
N ASP A 307 11.23 5.64 6.92
CA ASP A 307 12.04 6.15 8.03
C ASP A 307 11.16 6.46 9.26
N SER A 308 9.98 7.07 9.01
CA SER A 308 9.05 7.41 10.09
C SER A 308 8.48 6.17 10.78
N VAL A 309 8.09 5.13 10.02
CA VAL A 309 7.52 3.92 10.61
C VAL A 309 8.58 3.07 11.30
N THR A 310 9.81 3.01 10.76
CA THR A 310 10.92 2.29 11.41
C THR A 310 11.31 2.95 12.73
N ALA A 311 11.43 4.28 12.76
CA ALA A 311 11.68 5.03 13.99
C ALA A 311 10.54 4.86 15.01
N PHE A 312 9.29 4.94 14.55
CA PHE A 312 8.11 4.73 15.39
C PHE A 312 8.09 3.33 16.00
N LEU A 313 8.32 2.29 15.19
CA LEU A 313 8.33 0.90 15.64
C LEU A 313 9.43 0.66 16.69
N ARG A 314 10.64 1.19 16.49
CA ARG A 314 11.73 1.13 17.50
C ARG A 314 11.34 1.83 18.80
N GLY A 315 10.74 3.02 18.71
CA GLY A 315 10.23 3.75 19.87
C GLY A 315 9.12 3.01 20.62
N ALA A 316 8.16 2.44 19.87
CA ALA A 316 7.07 1.63 20.42
C ALA A 316 7.62 0.37 21.10
N ALA A 317 8.56 -0.33 20.47
CA ALA A 317 9.20 -1.52 21.03
C ALA A 317 9.96 -1.21 22.33
N LYS A 318 10.69 -0.09 22.38
CA LYS A 318 11.31 0.40 23.62
C LYS A 318 10.28 0.71 24.70
N ALA A 319 9.18 1.37 24.33
CA ALA A 319 8.12 1.71 25.28
C ALA A 319 7.36 0.49 25.81
N ILE A 320 7.27 -0.59 25.03
CA ILE A 320 6.62 -1.85 25.41
C ILE A 320 7.57 -2.72 26.27
N THR A 321 8.81 -2.89 25.81
CA THR A 321 9.73 -3.90 26.36
C THR A 321 10.80 -3.34 27.29
N GLY A 322 11.02 -2.02 27.28
CA GLY A 322 12.14 -1.37 27.96
C GLY A 322 13.51 -1.56 27.29
N ARG A 323 13.60 -2.32 26.20
CA ARG A 323 14.85 -2.59 25.48
C ARG A 323 15.12 -1.56 24.39
N ASP A 324 16.38 -1.18 24.21
CA ASP A 324 16.82 -0.44 23.02
C ASP A 324 17.03 -1.43 21.87
N ILE A 325 16.26 -1.27 20.80
CA ILE A 325 16.21 -2.20 19.67
C ILE A 325 16.65 -1.44 18.42
N GLY A 326 17.78 -1.86 17.86
CA GLY A 326 18.43 -1.20 16.72
C GLY A 326 19.66 -0.40 17.13
N GLY A 327 20.84 -0.98 16.84
CA GLY A 327 22.15 -0.35 16.83
C GLY A 327 22.89 -0.75 15.57
#